data_AF-A0AAV9V417-F1
#
_entry.id   AF-A0AAV9V417-F1
#
_cell.length_a   1.000
_cell.length_b   1.000
_cell.length_c   1.000
_cell.angle_alpha   90.00
_cell.angle_beta   90.00
_cell.angle_gamma   90.00
#
_symmetry.space_group_name_H-M   'P 1'
#
loop_
_entity.id
_entity.type
_entity.pdbx_description
1 polymer ?
#
loop_
_entity_poly.entity_id
_entity_poly.type
_entity_poly.pdbx_seq_one_letter_code
_entity_poly.pdbx_strand_id
1 'polypeptide(L)'
;MLLSKVVAALPALLRPVDGSPTSSELIKRDSTEVIYLTGILSPSNPPYYLGYVAYYPTTDLGYNLTEPNPADEALGPFGGTALWNTWPTPCSGNTHYEISFPSGVLFQVDINYGASSAAVGTVVGGGWNGYHGFTCVRDSERVLYPVTGIDGSEVYSLINCTRAA
;
A
#
# COMPACT_ATOMS: atom_id res chain seq x y z
N MET A 1 44.34 55.59 12.54
CA MET A 1 44.48 54.33 11.78
C MET A 1 43.94 53.20 12.63
N LEU A 2 42.78 52.65 12.28
CA LEU A 2 42.38 51.25 12.53
C LEU A 2 41.07 51.03 11.74
N LEU A 3 41.16 50.41 10.57
CA LEU A 3 39.99 49.95 9.80
C LEU A 3 39.60 48.56 10.33
N SER A 4 38.43 48.45 10.97
CA SER A 4 37.82 47.15 11.28
C SER A 4 37.19 46.57 10.02
N LYS A 5 37.69 45.40 9.59
CA LYS A 5 37.16 44.63 8.47
C LYS A 5 35.91 43.86 8.92
N VAL A 6 34.77 44.14 8.29
CA VAL A 6 33.60 43.26 8.33
C VAL A 6 33.85 42.15 7.31
N VAL A 7 34.05 40.92 7.77
CA VAL A 7 34.04 39.73 6.92
C VAL A 7 32.60 39.21 6.92
N ALA A 8 31.88 39.45 5.83
CA ALA A 8 30.62 38.78 5.57
C ALA A 8 30.94 37.33 5.19
N ALA A 9 30.53 36.38 6.03
CA ALA A 9 30.55 34.96 5.68
C ALA A 9 29.46 34.71 4.62
N LEU A 10 29.85 34.23 3.44
CA LEU A 10 28.89 33.75 2.45
C LEU A 10 28.18 32.51 3.01
N PRO A 11 26.85 32.37 2.82
CA PRO A 11 26.16 31.13 3.14
C PRO A 11 26.69 30.02 2.23
N ALA A 12 27.08 28.89 2.83
CA ALA A 12 27.42 27.68 2.11
C ALA A 12 26.23 27.26 1.25
N LEU A 13 26.43 27.22 -0.07
CA LEU A 13 25.49 26.63 -1.02
C LEU A 13 25.30 25.15 -0.66
N LEU A 14 24.20 24.85 0.03
CA LEU A 14 23.67 23.50 0.12
C LEU A 14 23.40 23.03 -1.32
N ARG A 15 24.21 22.09 -1.80
CA ARG A 15 23.94 21.43 -3.07
C ARG A 15 22.61 20.70 -2.93
N PRO A 16 21.73 20.73 -3.95
CA PRO A 16 20.59 19.83 -3.98
C PRO A 16 21.16 18.42 -3.88
N VAL A 17 20.77 17.70 -2.83
CA VAL A 17 20.93 16.25 -2.84
C VAL A 17 20.00 15.78 -3.94
N ASP A 18 20.56 15.35 -5.07
CA ASP A 18 19.82 14.59 -6.07
C ASP A 18 19.34 13.32 -5.35
N GLY A 19 18.15 13.39 -4.77
CA GLY A 19 17.39 12.27 -4.24
C GLY A 19 16.90 11.42 -5.40
N SER A 20 17.82 10.95 -6.23
CA SER A 20 17.52 9.93 -7.22
C SER A 20 16.94 8.75 -6.44
N PRO A 21 15.70 8.35 -6.75
CA PRO A 21 15.04 7.26 -6.05
C PRO A 21 15.92 6.02 -6.08
N THR A 22 15.93 5.28 -4.97
CA THR A 22 16.72 4.06 -4.84
C THR A 22 16.30 3.04 -5.90
N SER A 23 17.19 2.15 -6.32
CA SER A 23 16.88 1.16 -7.37
C SER A 23 15.62 0.33 -7.09
N SER A 24 15.31 0.07 -5.81
CA SER A 24 14.08 -0.59 -5.37
C SER A 24 12.81 0.23 -5.62
N GLU A 25 12.89 1.57 -5.57
CA GLU A 25 11.80 2.48 -5.92
C GLU A 25 11.61 2.61 -7.44
N LEU A 26 12.66 2.37 -8.24
CA LEU A 26 12.57 2.41 -9.70
C LEU A 26 11.93 1.16 -10.29
N ILE A 27 12.17 -0.02 -9.70
CA ILE A 27 11.52 -1.29 -10.10
C ILE A 27 10.01 -1.21 -9.91
N LYS A 28 9.56 -0.39 -8.95
CA LYS A 28 8.17 -0.07 -8.63
C LYS A 28 7.65 1.11 -9.44
N ARG A 29 8.07 1.22 -10.70
CA ARG A 29 7.51 2.18 -11.70
C ARG A 29 7.06 1.50 -12.99
N ASP A 30 6.92 0.18 -12.99
CA ASP A 30 6.43 -0.59 -14.13
C ASP A 30 4.94 -0.29 -14.41
N SER A 31 4.55 -0.42 -15.68
CA SER A 31 3.15 -0.44 -16.09
C SER A 31 2.27 -1.50 -15.43
N THR A 32 2.87 -2.54 -14.84
CA THR A 32 2.17 -3.70 -14.28
C THR A 32 2.10 -3.72 -12.75
N GLU A 33 2.40 -2.63 -12.06
CA GLU A 33 2.26 -2.57 -10.61
C GLU A 33 0.86 -2.90 -10.11
N VAL A 34 0.82 -3.54 -8.94
CA VAL A 34 -0.42 -3.88 -8.26
C VAL A 34 -0.29 -3.74 -6.76
N ILE A 35 -1.30 -3.13 -6.14
CA ILE A 35 -1.43 -3.04 -4.69
C ILE A 35 -2.70 -3.77 -4.27
N TYR A 36 -2.58 -4.72 -3.35
CA TYR A 36 -3.70 -5.45 -2.79
C TYR A 36 -4.02 -4.95 -1.40
N LEU A 37 -5.30 -4.71 -1.14
CA LEU A 37 -5.80 -4.60 0.23
C LEU A 37 -6.29 -6.00 0.63
N THR A 38 -5.65 -6.56 1.65
CA THR A 38 -5.74 -7.98 1.97
C THR A 38 -6.39 -8.22 3.32
N GLY A 39 -6.80 -9.46 3.59
CA GLY A 39 -7.29 -9.89 4.89
C GLY A 39 -6.73 -11.26 5.27
N ILE A 40 -6.25 -11.40 6.50
CA ILE A 40 -5.87 -12.68 7.11
C ILE A 40 -6.94 -13.05 8.13
N LEU A 41 -7.60 -14.19 7.95
CA LEU A 41 -8.58 -14.65 8.94
C LEU A 41 -7.85 -14.99 10.24
N SER A 42 -8.19 -14.31 11.34
CA SER A 42 -7.57 -14.59 12.64
C SER A 42 -8.12 -15.91 13.21
N PRO A 43 -7.31 -16.98 13.33
CA PRO A 43 -7.81 -18.27 13.80
C PRO A 43 -8.18 -18.23 15.29
N SER A 44 -7.53 -17.36 16.05
CA SER A 44 -7.72 -17.21 17.50
C SER A 44 -8.94 -16.38 17.87
N ASN A 45 -9.44 -15.54 16.96
CA ASN A 45 -10.64 -14.72 17.14
C ASN A 45 -11.42 -14.64 15.82
N PRO A 46 -12.16 -15.69 15.41
CA PRO A 46 -13.17 -15.52 14.37
C PRO A 46 -14.31 -14.64 14.90
N PRO A 47 -14.89 -13.72 14.12
CA PRO A 47 -14.68 -13.48 12.69
C PRO A 47 -13.80 -12.23 12.43
N TYR A 48 -12.67 -12.08 13.12
CA TYR A 48 -11.79 -10.93 12.93
C TYR A 48 -10.77 -11.18 11.83
N TYR A 49 -10.48 -10.14 11.06
CA TYR A 49 -9.41 -10.15 10.07
C TYR A 49 -8.28 -9.23 10.48
N LEU A 50 -7.05 -9.64 10.17
CA LEU A 50 -5.94 -8.71 10.08
C LEU A 50 -5.83 -8.15 8.67
N GLY A 51 -5.99 -6.83 8.54
CA GLY A 51 -5.85 -6.11 7.28
C GLY A 51 -4.39 -5.76 7.01
N TYR A 52 -3.87 -6.20 5.87
CA TYR A 52 -2.57 -5.78 5.35
C TYR A 52 -2.75 -5.14 3.98
N VAL A 53 -1.70 -4.46 3.54
CA VAL A 53 -1.59 -3.91 2.21
C VAL A 53 -0.31 -4.46 1.62
N ALA A 54 -0.41 -5.14 0.48
CA ALA A 54 0.70 -5.80 -0.19
C ALA A 54 0.95 -5.13 -1.54
N TYR A 55 2.16 -4.59 -1.72
CA TYR A 55 2.57 -3.96 -2.96
C TYR A 55 3.49 -4.90 -3.77
N TYR A 56 3.13 -5.16 -5.01
CA TYR A 56 3.98 -5.87 -5.96
C TYR A 56 4.39 -4.94 -7.11
N PRO A 57 5.68 -4.97 -7.52
CA PRO A 57 6.14 -4.19 -8.65
C PRO A 57 5.55 -4.68 -9.99
N THR A 58 5.04 -5.92 -10.04
CA THR A 58 4.36 -6.47 -11.21
C THR A 58 3.17 -7.34 -10.80
N THR A 59 2.14 -7.39 -11.65
CA THR A 59 0.94 -8.20 -11.42
C THR A 59 1.27 -9.68 -11.30
N ASP A 60 2.23 -10.17 -12.07
CA ASP A 60 2.60 -11.59 -12.11
C ASP A 60 3.02 -12.13 -10.74
N LEU A 61 3.77 -11.33 -9.98
CA LEU A 61 4.17 -11.71 -8.62
C LEU A 61 2.97 -11.83 -7.69
N GLY A 62 2.00 -10.93 -7.83
CA GLY A 62 0.76 -10.94 -7.06
C GLY A 62 -0.24 -12.04 -7.44
N TYR A 63 0.01 -12.82 -8.49
CA TYR A 63 -0.82 -13.97 -8.86
C TYR A 63 -0.15 -15.33 -8.57
N ASN A 64 1.12 -15.36 -8.15
CA ASN A 64 1.91 -16.58 -8.06
C ASN A 64 2.16 -17.06 -6.62
N LEU A 65 1.21 -16.85 -5.70
CA LEU A 65 1.32 -17.26 -4.29
C LEU A 65 2.60 -16.78 -3.60
N THR A 66 3.18 -15.68 -4.07
CA THR A 66 4.47 -15.18 -3.63
C THR A 66 4.22 -14.12 -2.57
N GLU A 67 4.86 -14.24 -1.40
CA GLU A 67 4.84 -13.18 -0.40
C GLU A 67 5.43 -11.88 -0.99
N PRO A 68 4.86 -10.70 -0.67
CA PRO A 68 5.47 -9.44 -1.05
C PRO A 68 6.83 -9.30 -0.36
N ASN A 69 7.69 -8.43 -0.88
CA ASN A 69 8.87 -8.05 -0.12
C ASN A 69 8.41 -7.47 1.23
N PRO A 70 9.03 -7.81 2.39
CA PRO A 70 8.64 -7.22 3.67
C PRO A 70 8.70 -5.68 3.72
N ALA A 71 9.49 -5.06 2.83
CA ALA A 71 9.49 -3.61 2.68
C ALA A 71 8.27 -3.05 1.93
N ASP A 72 7.52 -3.92 1.25
CA ASP A 72 6.34 -3.65 0.43
C ASP A 72 5.05 -4.21 1.03
N GLU A 73 5.13 -4.61 2.30
CA GLU A 73 3.97 -4.95 3.10
C GLU A 73 3.81 -3.90 4.19
N ALA A 74 2.57 -3.46 4.39
CA ALA A 74 2.23 -2.54 5.46
C ALA A 74 0.97 -3.04 6.16
N LEU A 75 0.87 -2.76 7.47
CA LEU A 75 -0.38 -2.92 8.17
C LEU A 75 -1.41 -1.97 7.56
N GLY A 76 -2.62 -2.48 7.36
CA GLY A 76 -3.73 -1.65 6.94
C GLY A 76 -4.05 -0.57 8.00
N PRO A 77 -4.65 0.56 7.61
CA PRO A 77 -5.24 1.53 8.52
C PRO A 77 -6.02 0.84 9.66
N PHE A 78 -5.88 1.36 10.89
CA PHE A 78 -6.39 0.80 12.16
C PHE A 78 -5.55 -0.32 12.82
N GLY A 79 -4.28 -0.48 12.45
CA GLY A 79 -3.35 -1.35 13.20
C GLY A 79 -3.65 -2.85 13.05
N GLY A 80 -4.29 -3.22 11.95
CA GLY A 80 -4.42 -4.62 11.55
C GLY A 80 -5.48 -5.43 12.30
N THR A 81 -6.50 -4.85 12.94
CA THR A 81 -7.67 -5.67 13.37
C THR A 81 -8.97 -5.01 12.95
N ALA A 82 -9.73 -5.71 12.10
CA ALA A 82 -11.03 -5.27 11.62
C ALA A 82 -12.07 -6.39 11.77
N LEU A 83 -13.33 -6.01 11.99
CA LEU A 83 -14.45 -6.94 11.98
C LEU A 83 -14.70 -7.45 10.54
N TRP A 84 -15.16 -8.69 10.40
CA TRP A 84 -15.70 -9.24 9.16
C TRP A 84 -16.64 -8.22 8.51
N ASN A 85 -16.26 -7.70 7.33
CA ASN A 85 -16.92 -6.69 6.50
C ASN A 85 -16.56 -5.21 6.70
N THR A 86 -15.81 -4.82 7.74
CA THR A 86 -15.43 -3.40 7.95
C THR A 86 -14.08 -3.03 7.35
N TRP A 87 -13.40 -3.99 6.73
CA TRP A 87 -12.15 -3.76 6.01
C TRP A 87 -12.36 -3.97 4.51
N PRO A 88 -11.83 -3.09 3.65
CA PRO A 88 -11.22 -1.80 3.96
C PRO A 88 -12.24 -0.66 4.10
N THR A 89 -13.52 -0.90 4.35
CA THR A 89 -14.52 0.17 4.50
C THR A 89 -15.21 0.19 5.85
N PRO A 90 -15.14 1.30 6.60
CA PRO A 90 -15.89 1.47 7.83
C PRO A 90 -17.39 1.59 7.56
N CYS A 91 -18.17 1.53 8.65
CA CYS A 91 -19.63 1.41 8.64
C CYS A 91 -20.39 2.56 7.94
N SER A 92 -19.73 3.63 7.48
CA SER A 92 -20.37 4.74 6.75
C SER A 92 -19.41 5.53 5.86
N GLY A 93 -19.82 5.81 4.63
CA GLY A 93 -19.17 6.77 3.73
C GLY A 93 -17.93 6.23 3.00
N ASN A 94 -17.46 7.02 2.02
CA ASN A 94 -16.18 6.78 1.37
C ASN A 94 -15.06 7.10 2.37
N THR A 95 -13.98 6.32 2.33
CA THR A 95 -12.88 6.47 3.29
C THR A 95 -11.56 6.63 2.57
N HIS A 96 -10.82 7.65 3.00
CA HIS A 96 -9.46 7.92 2.56
C HIS A 96 -8.44 7.27 3.50
N TYR A 97 -7.40 6.70 2.92
CA TYR A 97 -6.32 6.06 3.63
C TYR A 97 -4.97 6.51 3.10
N GLU A 98 -4.03 6.72 4.01
CA GLU A 98 -2.62 6.92 3.72
C GLU A 98 -1.83 5.74 4.28
N ILE A 99 -1.18 4.98 3.41
CA ILE A 99 -0.43 3.78 3.76
C ILE A 99 1.03 4.02 3.41
N SER A 100 1.88 4.07 4.44
CA SER A 100 3.33 4.18 4.27
C SER A 100 3.96 2.79 4.26
N PHE A 101 4.56 2.42 3.13
CA PHE A 101 5.35 1.20 3.03
C PHE A 101 6.76 1.43 3.60
N PRO A 102 7.36 0.44 4.28
CA PRO A 102 8.75 0.54 4.73
C PRO A 102 9.76 0.82 3.60
N SER A 103 9.40 0.52 2.35
CA SER A 103 10.20 0.85 1.18
C SER A 103 10.26 2.34 0.83
N GLY A 104 9.53 3.20 1.54
CA GLY A 104 9.46 4.65 1.30
C GLY A 104 8.31 5.09 0.40
N VAL A 105 7.49 4.17 -0.11
CA VAL A 105 6.32 4.49 -0.94
C VAL A 105 5.15 4.90 -0.05
N LEU A 106 4.51 6.02 -0.37
CA LEU A 106 3.26 6.44 0.23
C LEU A 106 2.12 6.16 -0.74
N PHE A 107 1.23 5.25 -0.38
CA PHE A 107 0.02 4.96 -1.13
C PHE A 107 -1.19 5.64 -0.48
N GLN A 108 -1.78 6.57 -1.21
CA GLN A 108 -3.03 7.24 -0.86
C GLN A 108 -4.16 6.54 -1.59
N VAL A 109 -5.20 6.11 -0.90
CA VAL A 109 -6.30 5.36 -1.50
C VAL A 109 -7.65 5.78 -0.94
N ASP A 110 -8.60 6.00 -1.84
CA ASP A 110 -9.99 6.31 -1.53
C ASP A 110 -10.86 5.10 -1.89
N ILE A 111 -11.53 4.53 -0.89
CA ILE A 111 -12.40 3.37 -1.07
C ILE A 111 -13.86 3.78 -0.82
N ASN A 112 -14.72 3.41 -1.76
CA ASN A 112 -16.15 3.67 -1.76
C ASN A 112 -16.86 2.88 -0.66
N TYR A 113 -17.87 3.48 -0.04
CA TYR A 113 -18.74 2.76 0.89
C TYR A 113 -19.28 1.45 0.29
N GLY A 114 -19.22 0.35 1.05
CA GLY A 114 -19.71 -0.95 0.61
C GLY A 114 -18.76 -1.70 -0.34
N ALA A 115 -17.49 -1.30 -0.43
CA ALA A 115 -16.50 -1.98 -1.27
C ALA A 115 -16.39 -3.49 -0.98
N SER A 116 -16.44 -3.89 0.29
CA SER A 116 -16.35 -5.30 0.71
C SER A 116 -17.53 -6.14 0.21
N SER A 117 -18.73 -5.55 0.09
CA SER A 117 -19.96 -6.21 -0.35
C SER A 117 -20.30 -6.02 -1.83
N ALA A 118 -19.50 -5.24 -2.57
CA ALA A 118 -19.66 -5.07 -4.00
C ALA A 118 -19.48 -6.40 -4.75
N ALA A 119 -20.02 -6.49 -5.97
CA ALA A 119 -19.79 -7.65 -6.83
C ALA A 119 -18.31 -7.69 -7.26
N VAL A 120 -17.74 -8.90 -7.39
CA VAL A 120 -16.37 -9.10 -7.90
C VAL A 120 -16.21 -8.41 -9.26
N GLY A 121 -15.09 -7.69 -9.43
CA GLY A 121 -14.78 -6.89 -10.61
C GLY A 121 -15.36 -5.47 -10.61
N THR A 122 -16.17 -5.11 -9.61
CA THR A 122 -16.71 -3.75 -9.49
C THR A 122 -15.60 -2.77 -9.11
N VAL A 123 -15.56 -1.61 -9.75
CA VAL A 123 -14.70 -0.50 -9.32
C VAL A 123 -15.22 0.03 -7.98
N VAL A 124 -14.37 -0.05 -6.97
CA VAL A 124 -14.70 0.30 -5.58
C VAL A 124 -13.82 1.41 -5.03
N GLY A 125 -12.94 2.00 -5.84
CA GLY A 125 -12.11 3.10 -5.40
C GLY A 125 -10.98 3.43 -6.38
N GLY A 126 -10.06 4.27 -5.93
CA GLY A 126 -8.86 4.61 -6.65
C GLY A 126 -7.73 5.00 -5.70
N GLY A 127 -6.51 5.05 -6.20
CA GLY A 127 -5.36 5.41 -5.39
C GLY A 127 -4.20 6.03 -6.16
N TRP A 128 -3.19 6.46 -5.43
CA TRP A 128 -2.00 7.15 -5.94
C TRP A 128 -0.79 6.80 -5.08
N ASN A 129 0.30 6.34 -5.69
CA ASN A 129 1.52 5.92 -4.97
C ASN A 129 2.66 6.97 -5.01
N GLY A 130 2.38 8.20 -5.44
CA GLY A 130 3.40 9.22 -5.71
C GLY A 130 3.90 9.24 -7.15
N TYR A 131 3.64 8.19 -7.94
CA TYR A 131 4.11 8.04 -9.31
C TYR A 131 2.99 7.74 -10.31
N HIS A 132 2.07 6.84 -9.95
CA HIS A 132 1.00 6.35 -10.81
C HIS A 132 -0.35 6.41 -10.11
N GLY A 133 -1.40 6.62 -10.91
CA GLY A 133 -2.79 6.50 -10.48
C GLY A 133 -3.27 5.06 -10.63
N PHE A 134 -4.11 4.63 -9.69
CA PHE A 134 -4.62 3.27 -9.59
C PHE A 134 -6.14 3.26 -9.62
N THR A 135 -6.72 2.25 -10.25
CA THR A 135 -8.13 1.89 -10.15
C THR A 135 -8.26 0.67 -9.26
N CYS A 136 -9.07 0.76 -8.22
CA CYS A 136 -9.29 -0.32 -7.26
C CYS A 136 -10.58 -1.07 -7.57
N VAL A 137 -10.49 -2.39 -7.73
CA VAL A 137 -11.61 -3.28 -8.01
C VAL A 137 -11.78 -4.30 -6.90
N ARG A 138 -13.04 -4.67 -6.61
CA ARG A 138 -13.36 -5.77 -5.71
C ARG A 138 -12.81 -7.07 -6.28
N ASP A 139 -11.88 -7.71 -5.56
CA ASP A 139 -11.35 -9.02 -5.96
C ASP A 139 -12.29 -10.13 -5.46
N SER A 140 -11.93 -11.39 -5.70
CA SER A 140 -12.71 -12.60 -5.47
C SER A 140 -12.47 -13.26 -4.12
N GLU A 141 -11.71 -12.63 -3.21
CA GLU A 141 -11.24 -13.27 -1.97
C GLU A 141 -10.37 -14.50 -2.23
N ARG A 142 -9.66 -14.51 -3.37
CA ARG A 142 -8.67 -15.56 -3.65
C ARG A 142 -7.51 -15.49 -2.66
N VAL A 143 -6.90 -16.65 -2.39
CA VAL A 143 -5.64 -16.72 -1.66
C VAL A 143 -4.56 -15.99 -2.46
N LEU A 144 -3.87 -15.07 -1.80
CA LEU A 144 -2.77 -14.29 -2.34
C LEU A 144 -1.43 -14.95 -2.02
N TYR A 145 -1.22 -15.42 -0.78
CA TYR A 145 -0.10 -16.26 -0.35
C TYR A 145 -0.40 -16.92 1.01
N PRO A 146 0.22 -18.07 1.32
CA PRO A 146 0.24 -18.62 2.67
C PRO A 146 1.19 -17.81 3.56
N VAL A 147 0.90 -17.68 4.86
CA VAL A 147 1.77 -16.99 5.82
C VAL A 147 2.88 -17.94 6.26
N THR A 148 4.13 -17.64 5.92
CA THR A 148 5.27 -18.46 6.31
C THR A 148 5.41 -18.55 7.83
N GLY A 149 5.50 -19.78 8.35
CA GLY A 149 5.71 -20.05 9.77
C GLY A 149 4.44 -20.07 10.64
N ILE A 150 3.26 -19.91 10.05
CA ILE A 150 1.97 -20.08 10.73
C ILE A 150 1.10 -21.05 9.95
N ASP A 151 1.05 -22.31 10.40
CA ASP A 151 0.29 -23.36 9.72
C ASP A 151 -1.19 -22.98 9.58
N GLY A 152 -1.71 -23.12 8.35
CA GLY A 152 -3.12 -22.88 8.04
C GLY A 152 -3.53 -21.40 7.99
N SER A 153 -2.58 -20.46 8.07
CA SER A 153 -2.88 -19.03 7.89
C SER A 153 -2.63 -18.61 6.45
N GLU A 154 -3.64 -18.01 5.83
CA GLU A 154 -3.62 -17.57 4.43
C GLU A 154 -4.00 -16.09 4.36
N VAL A 155 -3.37 -15.38 3.43
CA VAL A 155 -3.69 -13.98 3.11
C VAL A 155 -4.60 -13.97 1.91
N TYR A 156 -5.78 -13.36 2.04
CA TYR A 156 -6.77 -13.25 0.96
C TYR A 156 -6.75 -11.85 0.35
N SER A 157 -6.88 -11.78 -0.97
CA SER A 157 -7.04 -10.51 -1.70
C SER A 157 -8.50 -10.05 -1.67
N LEU A 158 -8.77 -8.89 -1.08
CA LEU A 158 -10.12 -8.33 -1.00
C LEU A 158 -10.35 -7.28 -2.08
N ILE A 159 -9.38 -6.39 -2.28
CA ILE A 159 -9.41 -5.36 -3.32
C ILE A 159 -8.06 -5.38 -4.04
N ASN A 160 -8.13 -5.33 -5.35
CA ASN A 160 -6.99 -5.23 -6.24
C ASN A 160 -6.94 -3.83 -6.85
N CYS A 161 -5.86 -3.08 -6.62
CA CYS A 161 -5.61 -1.79 -7.22
C CYS A 161 -4.52 -1.92 -8.28
N THR A 162 -4.90 -1.81 -9.55
CA THR A 162 -3.98 -1.81 -10.70
C THR A 162 -3.88 -0.42 -11.29
N ARG A 163 -2.77 -0.13 -11.97
CA ARG A 163 -2.57 1.14 -12.66
C ARG A 163 -3.77 1.46 -13.59
N ALA A 164 -4.26 2.70 -13.51
CA ALA A 164 -5.28 3.18 -14.43
C ALA A 164 -4.68 3.28 -15.84
N ALA A 165 -5.41 2.76 -16.83
CA ALA A 165 -5.03 2.80 -18.24
C ALA A 165 -4.98 4.24 -18.78
#